data_AF-J0V095-F1
#
_entry.id   AF-J0V095-F1
#
_cell.length_a   1.000
_cell.length_b   1.000
_cell.length_c   1.000
_cell.angle_alpha   90.00
_cell.angle_beta   90.00
_cell.angle_gamma   90.00
#
_symmetry.space_group_name_H-M   'P 1'
#
loop_
_entity.id
_entity.type
_entity.pdbx_description
1 polymer ?
#
loop_
_entity_poly.entity_id
_entity_poly.type
_entity_poly.pdbx_seq_one_letter_code
_entity_poly.pdbx_strand_id
1 'polypeptide(L)'
;MRVSRVLARGTSKYAFDGSGEISRNSKKDLAEFGNGKKYHADLSASYNIASRYFIREILKPLSETRRLQVNAKVPFLADRSRQTLSSLISLRKVV
;
A
#
# COMPACT_ATOMS: atom_id res chain seq x y z
N MET A 1 1.32 -19.50 15.57
CA MET A 1 1.24 -18.17 14.90
C MET A 1 2.15 -18.19 13.67
N ARG A 2 1.69 -17.75 12.49
CA ARG A 2 2.53 -17.60 11.28
C ARG A 2 2.86 -16.14 11.05
N VAL A 3 4.12 -15.81 10.75
CA VAL A 3 4.60 -14.44 10.56
C VAL A 3 5.32 -14.34 9.22
N SER A 4 5.03 -13.28 8.46
CA SER A 4 5.73 -12.96 7.22
C SER A 4 6.28 -11.54 7.28
N ARG A 5 7.52 -11.35 6.81
CA ARG A 5 8.14 -10.03 6.73
C ARG A 5 7.82 -9.36 5.39
N VAL A 6 7.66 -8.05 5.42
CA VAL A 6 7.44 -7.20 4.24
C VAL A 6 8.33 -5.97 4.33
N LEU A 7 8.50 -5.26 3.21
CA LEU A 7 9.25 -4.01 3.18
C LEU A 7 8.52 -2.95 4.01
N ALA A 8 9.17 -2.43 5.06
CA ALA A 8 8.62 -1.37 5.92
C ALA A 8 8.78 0.04 5.33
N ARG A 9 9.74 0.24 4.41
CA ARG A 9 10.05 1.57 3.85
C ARG A 9 8.82 2.20 3.21
N GLY A 10 8.41 3.36 3.70
CA GLY A 10 7.29 4.14 3.15
C GLY A 10 5.90 3.76 3.66
N THR A 11 5.73 2.69 4.43
CA THR A 11 4.38 2.27 4.91
C THR A 11 3.70 3.33 5.77
N SER A 12 4.49 4.09 6.53
CA SER A 12 3.99 5.20 7.35
C SER A 12 4.11 6.56 6.67
N LYS A 13 4.65 6.63 5.44
CA LYS A 13 4.83 7.90 4.71
C LYS A 13 3.63 8.21 3.80
N TYR A 14 2.98 7.18 3.29
CA TYR A 14 1.93 7.29 2.28
C TYR A 14 0.53 7.04 2.86
N ALA A 15 -0.44 7.79 2.38
CA ALA A 15 -1.84 7.66 2.71
C ALA A 15 -2.40 6.33 2.18
N PHE A 16 -3.11 5.57 3.01
CA PHE A 16 -3.62 4.25 2.61
C PHE A 16 -4.59 4.32 1.41
N ASP A 17 -5.29 5.44 1.23
CA ASP A 17 -6.28 5.66 0.16
C ASP A 17 -5.63 6.05 -1.18
N GLY A 18 -4.31 6.22 -1.21
CA GLY A 18 -3.56 6.62 -2.41
C GLY A 18 -3.45 8.13 -2.60
N SER A 19 -3.86 8.95 -1.63
CA SER A 19 -3.78 10.42 -1.70
C SER A 19 -2.35 11.00 -1.61
N GLY A 20 -1.31 10.17 -1.65
CA GLY A 20 0.10 10.62 -1.62
C GLY A 20 0.72 10.62 -0.23
N GLU A 21 1.61 11.57 0.04
CA GLU A 21 2.32 11.68 1.32
C GLU A 21 1.42 12.29 2.41
N ILE A 22 1.57 11.82 3.65
CA ILE A 22 0.81 12.33 4.80
C ILE A 22 1.58 13.40 5.57
N SER A 23 0.84 14.37 6.10
CA SER A 23 1.34 15.26 7.16
C SER A 23 0.94 14.70 8.53
N ARG A 24 1.75 14.92 9.56
CA ARG A 24 1.46 14.46 10.92
C ARG A 24 1.29 15.64 11.86
N ASN A 25 0.43 15.48 12.85
CA ASN A 25 0.35 16.42 13.96
C ASN A 25 1.60 16.31 14.89
N SER A 26 1.68 17.21 15.87
CA SER A 26 2.79 17.26 16.83
C SER A 26 2.98 15.96 17.63
N LYS A 27 1.87 15.32 18.01
CA LYS A 27 1.86 14.03 18.73
C LYS A 27 2.16 12.82 17.85
N LYS A 28 2.15 12.98 16.53
CA LYS A 28 2.36 11.93 15.50
C LYS A 28 1.35 10.78 15.52
N ASP A 29 0.26 10.90 16.28
CA ASP A 29 -0.83 9.93 16.39
C ASP A 29 -1.86 10.11 15.27
N LEU A 30 -2.01 11.33 14.75
CA LEU A 30 -2.89 11.65 13.62
C LEU A 30 -2.09 12.01 12.37
N ALA A 31 -2.58 11.49 11.25
CA ALA A 31 -2.10 11.73 9.90
C ALA A 31 -3.19 12.47 9.11
N GLU A 32 -2.83 13.60 8.52
CA GLU A 32 -3.63 14.34 7.56
C GLU A 32 -3.23 13.94 6.14
N PHE A 33 -4.22 13.54 5.36
CA PHE A 33 -4.04 13.05 4.00
C PHE A 33 -4.14 14.23 3.03
N GLY A 34 -3.64 14.08 1.79
CA GLY A 34 -3.71 15.12 0.77
C GLY A 34 -5.14 15.59 0.43
N ASN A 35 -6.17 14.83 0.82
CA ASN A 35 -7.58 15.18 0.67
C ASN A 35 -8.19 15.90 1.89
N GLY A 36 -7.38 16.30 2.87
CA GLY A 36 -7.82 16.99 4.10
C GLY A 36 -8.43 16.08 5.17
N LYS A 37 -8.56 14.77 4.91
CA LYS A 37 -9.07 13.81 5.90
C LYS A 37 -8.00 13.47 6.92
N LYS A 38 -8.41 13.25 8.17
CA LYS A 38 -7.53 12.91 9.28
C LYS A 38 -7.83 11.49 9.78
N TYR A 39 -6.77 10.70 9.93
CA TYR A 39 -6.83 9.33 10.39
C TYR A 39 -5.72 9.04 11.39
N HIS A 40 -5.85 7.96 12.17
CA HIS A 40 -4.75 7.49 13.01
C HIS A 40 -3.57 7.04 12.14
N ALA A 41 -2.37 7.51 12.47
CA ALA A 41 -1.15 7.21 11.73
C ALA A 41 -0.83 5.71 11.76
N ASP A 42 -1.03 5.05 12.91
CA ASP A 42 -0.81 3.61 13.09
C ASP A 42 -1.79 2.77 12.27
N LEU A 43 -3.04 3.19 12.18
CA LEU A 43 -4.05 2.53 11.36
C LEU A 43 -3.66 2.58 9.88
N SER A 44 -3.29 3.77 9.41
CA SER A 44 -2.82 3.96 8.03
C SER A 44 -1.60 3.10 7.70
N ALA A 45 -0.61 3.10 8.60
CA ALA A 45 0.60 2.30 8.44
C ALA A 45 0.29 0.78 8.45
N SER A 46 -0.60 0.33 9.33
CA SER A 46 -1.01 -1.07 9.44
C SER A 46 -1.68 -1.57 8.16
N TYR A 47 -2.57 -0.75 7.56
CA TYR A 47 -3.17 -1.08 6.27
C TYR A 47 -2.12 -1.22 5.16
N ASN A 48 -1.13 -0.32 5.10
CA ASN A 48 -0.07 -0.38 4.10
C ASN A 48 0.84 -1.60 4.30
N ILE A 49 1.16 -1.97 5.55
CA ILE A 49 1.94 -3.17 5.87
C ILE A 49 1.21 -4.43 5.41
N ALA A 50 -0.07 -4.57 5.78
CA ALA A 50 -0.89 -5.72 5.39
C ALA A 50 -1.04 -5.79 3.86
N SER A 51 -1.27 -4.65 3.21
CA SER A 51 -1.47 -4.59 1.75
C SER A 51 -0.28 -5.12 0.98
N ARG A 52 0.95 -4.81 1.42
CA ARG A 52 2.18 -5.33 0.80
C ARG A 52 2.30 -6.85 0.88
N TYR A 53 1.84 -7.45 1.98
CA TYR A 53 1.78 -8.91 2.09
C TYR A 53 0.82 -9.48 1.04
N PHE A 54 -0.42 -8.99 0.99
CA PHE A 54 -1.42 -9.51 0.05
C PHE A 54 -1.05 -9.27 -1.40
N ILE A 55 -0.52 -8.09 -1.75
CA ILE A 55 -0.03 -7.81 -3.10
C ILE A 55 1.04 -8.84 -3.49
N ARG A 56 2.01 -9.11 -2.61
CA ARG A 56 3.05 -10.11 -2.87
C ARG A 56 2.43 -11.49 -3.07
N GLU A 57 1.54 -11.94 -2.21
CA GLU A 57 0.92 -13.26 -2.31
C GLU A 57 0.05 -13.41 -3.57
N ILE A 58 -0.66 -12.37 -4.00
CA ILE A 58 -1.44 -12.37 -5.24
C ILE A 58 -0.53 -12.41 -6.47
N LEU A 59 0.55 -11.64 -6.49
CA LEU A 59 1.46 -11.58 -7.64
C LEU A 59 2.38 -12.79 -7.72
N LYS A 60 2.74 -13.41 -6.60
CA LYS A 60 3.70 -14.54 -6.53
C LYS A 60 3.36 -15.71 -7.47
N PRO A 61 2.11 -16.22 -7.55
CA PRO A 61 1.76 -17.34 -8.42
C PRO A 61 1.56 -16.97 -9.89
N LEU A 62 1.47 -15.67 -10.24
CA LEU A 62 1.23 -15.25 -11.62
C LEU A 62 2.45 -15.48 -12.50
N SER A 63 2.22 -15.92 -13.74
CA SER A 63 3.25 -15.97 -14.78
C SER A 63 3.75 -14.56 -15.12
N GLU A 64 4.94 -14.46 -15.69
CA GLU A 64 5.54 -13.18 -16.05
C GLU A 64 4.65 -12.38 -17.01
N THR A 65 4.08 -13.02 -18.02
CA THR A 65 3.16 -12.37 -18.97
C THR A 65 1.95 -11.76 -18.25
N ARG A 66 1.33 -12.48 -17.32
CA ARG A 66 0.20 -11.96 -16.53
C ARG A 66 0.64 -10.85 -15.59
N ARG A 67 1.82 -10.95 -14.96
CA ARG A 67 2.37 -9.87 -14.13
C ARG A 67 2.59 -8.59 -14.92
N LEU A 68 3.13 -8.69 -16.14
CA LEU A 68 3.32 -7.54 -17.02
C LEU A 68 1.98 -6.89 -17.39
N GLN A 69 0.96 -7.69 -17.71
CA GLN A 69 -0.39 -7.18 -17.97
C GLN A 69 -1.01 -6.48 -16.76
N VAL A 70 -0.83 -7.04 -15.55
CA VAL A 70 -1.30 -6.41 -14.31
C VAL A 70 -0.55 -5.10 -14.04
N ASN A 71 0.78 -5.08 -14.18
CA ASN A 71 1.59 -3.88 -14.00
C ASN A 71 1.24 -2.80 -15.03
N ALA A 72 0.89 -3.17 -16.26
CA ALA A 72 0.43 -2.23 -17.28
C ALA A 72 -0.90 -1.56 -16.88
N LYS A 73 -1.82 -2.30 -16.27
CA LYS A 73 -3.09 -1.75 -15.76
C LYS A 73 -2.92 -0.96 -14.45
N VAL A 74 -1.94 -1.33 -13.63
CA VAL A 74 -1.73 -0.80 -12.28
C VAL A 74 -0.24 -0.47 -12.07
N PRO A 75 0.25 0.64 -12.65
CA PRO A 75 1.69 0.91 -12.77
C PRO A 75 2.40 1.13 -11.43
N PHE A 76 1.71 1.65 -10.42
CA PHE A 76 2.31 1.89 -9.11
C PHE A 76 2.66 0.59 -8.35
N LEU A 77 2.22 -0.60 -8.80
CA LEU A 77 2.61 -1.87 -8.20
C LEU A 77 4.10 -2.19 -8.44
N ALA A 78 4.72 -1.59 -9.45
CA ALA A 78 6.14 -1.74 -9.72
C ALA A 78 7.01 -1.21 -8.57
N ASP A 79 6.60 -0.12 -7.92
CA ASP A 79 7.30 0.43 -6.76
C ASP A 79 6.76 -0.16 -5.45
N ARG A 80 7.42 -1.22 -4.99
CA ARG A 80 7.10 -1.90 -3.72
C ARG A 80 7.17 -0.99 -2.49
N SER A 81 7.91 0.11 -2.55
CA SER A 81 8.05 1.06 -1.44
C SER A 81 6.90 2.07 -1.35
N ARG A 82 6.07 2.16 -2.38
CA ARG A 82 4.90 3.05 -2.48
C ARG A 82 3.56 2.33 -2.49
N GLN A 83 3.55 1.01 -2.36
CA GLN A 83 2.30 0.24 -2.29
C GLN A 83 1.51 0.57 -1.01
N THR A 84 0.23 0.87 -1.21
CA THR A 84 -0.76 1.20 -0.16
C THR A 84 -2.00 0.30 -0.26
N LEU A 85 -3.00 0.53 0.60
CA LEU A 85 -4.29 -0.19 0.51
C LEU A 85 -5.01 0.07 -0.82
N SER A 86 -4.98 1.29 -1.32
CA SER A 86 -5.50 1.65 -2.65
C SER A 86 -4.84 0.82 -3.75
N SER A 87 -3.55 0.49 -3.59
CA SER A 87 -2.85 -0.38 -4.52
C SER A 87 -3.39 -1.81 -4.53
N LEU A 88 -3.67 -2.37 -3.35
CA LEU A 88 -4.27 -3.70 -3.22
C LEU A 88 -5.69 -3.73 -3.80
N ILE A 89 -6.50 -2.70 -3.53
CA ILE A 89 -7.86 -2.60 -4.07
C ILE A 89 -7.83 -2.56 -5.60
N SER A 90 -6.91 -1.77 -6.16
CA SER A 90 -6.75 -1.68 -7.63
C SER A 90 -6.27 -3.00 -8.23
N LEU A 91 -5.32 -3.68 -7.58
CA LEU A 91 -4.87 -5.02 -7.98
C LEU A 91 -6.04 -6.01 -8.01
N ARG A 92 -6.91 -5.99 -7.00
CA ARG A 92 -8.05 -6.91 -6.90
C ARG A 92 -9.12 -6.68 -7.98
N LYS A 93 -9.16 -5.50 -8.59
CA LYS A 93 -10.06 -5.21 -9.72
C LYS A 93 -9.54 -5.75 -11.06
N VAL A 94 -8.25 -6.06 -11.16
CA VAL A 94 -7.61 -6.43 -12.43
C VAL A 94 -7.13 -7.88 -12.50
N VAL A 95 -7.01 -8.55 -11.35
CA VAL A 95 -6.71 -9.99 -11.21
C VAL A 95 -8.00 -10.77 -11.05
#